data_AF-A0A529Y676-F1
#
_entry.id   AF-A0A529Y676-F1
#
_cell.length_a   1.000
_cell.length_b   1.000
_cell.length_c   1.000
_cell.angle_alpha   90.00
_cell.angle_beta   90.00
_cell.angle_gamma   90.00
#
_symmetry.space_group_name_H-M   'P 1'
#
loop_
_entity.id
_entity.type
_entity.pdbx_description
1 polymer ?
#
loop_
_entity_poly.entity_id
_entity_poly.type
_entity_poly.pdbx_seq_one_letter_code
_entity_poly.pdbx_strand_id
1 'polypeptide(L)'
;MNPVYLDNNATTRVDPAVVGAMLPFFTEQFGNHSSMHAYGASVAEAVRKARQQLQALIGAGFEDEIIFTSGGTESDSTAILSALEVMPDRTEIVTSAVEHPAVLKLCAHLEKTRGVKVHIIPVDHHGRLDLD
;
A
#
# COMPACT_ATOMS: atom_id res chain seq x y z
N MET A 1 -19.96 -1.43 31.84
CA MET A 1 -18.90 -0.50 31.38
C MET A 1 -18.92 -0.48 29.86
N ASN A 2 -18.82 0.69 29.24
CA ASN A 2 -18.67 0.77 27.79
C ASN A 2 -17.20 0.53 27.43
N PRO A 3 -16.91 -0.33 26.43
CA PRO A 3 -15.53 -0.53 25.99
C PRO A 3 -14.95 0.77 25.41
N VAL A 4 -13.70 1.06 25.72
CA VAL A 4 -12.94 2.19 25.17
C VAL A 4 -11.83 1.62 24.27
N TYR A 5 -11.85 1.99 23.00
CA TYR A 5 -10.87 1.52 22.01
C TYR A 5 -9.72 2.53 21.90
N LEU A 6 -8.50 2.10 22.25
CA LEU A 6 -7.29 2.93 22.24
C LEU A 6 -6.17 2.30 21.37
N ASP A 7 -6.55 1.48 20.37
CA ASP A 7 -5.63 0.72 19.52
C ASP A 7 -5.76 1.11 18.03
N ASN A 8 -5.96 2.40 17.76
CA ASN A 8 -6.21 2.91 16.42
C ASN A 8 -5.03 2.76 15.44
N ASN A 9 -3.82 2.54 15.95
CA ASN A 9 -2.65 2.23 15.12
C ASN A 9 -2.73 0.83 14.50
N ALA A 10 -3.47 -0.11 15.10
CA ALA A 10 -3.67 -1.44 14.54
C ALA A 10 -4.76 -1.45 13.46
N THR A 11 -5.90 -0.81 13.75
CA THR A 11 -6.99 -0.61 12.78
C THR A 11 -7.96 0.46 13.29
N THR A 12 -8.90 0.90 12.44
CA THR A 12 -9.89 1.92 12.81
C THR A 12 -11.30 1.47 12.46
N ARG A 13 -12.28 2.03 13.17
CA ARG A 13 -13.68 1.92 12.76
C ARG A 13 -13.87 2.71 11.47
N VAL A 14 -14.39 2.05 10.44
CA VAL A 14 -14.74 2.70 9.17
C VAL A 14 -15.79 3.80 9.41
N ASP A 15 -15.56 4.97 8.81
CA ASP A 15 -16.53 6.07 8.85
C ASP A 15 -17.88 5.64 8.22
N PRO A 16 -19.03 5.89 8.86
CA PRO A 16 -20.34 5.52 8.31
C PRO A 16 -20.59 6.04 6.88
N ALA A 17 -20.07 7.22 6.52
CA ALA A 17 -20.18 7.77 5.18
C ALA A 17 -19.38 6.96 4.15
N VAL A 18 -18.22 6.43 4.56
CA VAL A 18 -17.41 5.52 3.73
C VAL A 18 -18.15 4.20 3.53
N VAL A 19 -18.73 3.62 4.58
CA VAL A 19 -19.57 2.41 4.45
C VAL A 19 -20.74 2.67 3.50
N GLY A 20 -21.43 3.79 3.64
CA GLY A 20 -22.53 4.18 2.76
C GLY A 20 -22.10 4.30 1.29
N ALA A 21 -20.91 4.81 1.02
CA ALA A 21 -20.35 4.90 -0.34
C ALA A 21 -19.95 3.53 -0.91
N MET A 22 -19.57 2.57 -0.06
CA MET A 22 -19.17 1.22 -0.48
C MET A 22 -20.36 0.33 -0.81
N LEU A 23 -21.46 0.41 -0.03
CA LEU A 23 -22.59 -0.52 -0.12
C LEU A 23 -23.15 -0.72 -1.54
N PRO A 24 -23.32 0.33 -2.38
CA PRO A 24 -23.86 0.15 -3.73
C PRO A 24 -23.03 -0.80 -4.60
N PHE A 25 -21.72 -0.91 -4.38
CA PHE A 25 -20.86 -1.81 -5.14
C PHE A 25 -20.99 -3.28 -4.72
N PHE A 26 -21.65 -3.55 -3.58
CA PHE A 26 -22.01 -4.90 -3.14
C PHE A 26 -23.42 -5.32 -3.57
N THR A 27 -24.27 -4.39 -4.00
CA THR A 27 -25.69 -4.65 -4.27
C THR A 27 -26.10 -4.29 -5.70
N GLU A 28 -26.12 -3.01 -6.08
CA GLU A 28 -26.63 -2.58 -7.39
C GLU A 28 -25.53 -2.46 -8.46
N GLN A 29 -24.30 -2.12 -8.06
CA GLN A 29 -23.15 -1.84 -8.93
C GLN A 29 -22.06 -2.90 -8.77
N PHE A 30 -22.46 -4.18 -8.77
CA PHE A 30 -21.59 -5.34 -8.53
C PHE A 30 -20.82 -5.83 -9.77
N GLY A 31 -20.96 -5.14 -10.90
CA GLY A 31 -20.39 -5.60 -12.17
C GLY A 31 -18.87 -5.60 -12.18
N ASN A 32 -18.28 -6.47 -13.01
CA ASN A 32 -16.84 -6.47 -13.20
C ASN A 32 -16.40 -5.22 -13.98
N HIS A 33 -15.52 -4.41 -13.39
CA HIS A 33 -14.97 -3.19 -13.98
C HIS A 33 -14.27 -3.40 -15.34
N SER A 34 -13.80 -4.60 -15.67
CA SER A 34 -13.18 -4.86 -16.98
C SER A 34 -14.18 -5.22 -18.09
N SER A 35 -15.48 -5.35 -17.76
CA SER A 35 -16.51 -5.63 -18.75
C SER A 35 -16.93 -4.37 -19.51
N MET A 36 -17.06 -4.49 -20.84
CA MET A 36 -17.49 -3.37 -21.72
C MET A 36 -18.99 -3.06 -21.67
N HIS A 37 -19.82 -3.93 -21.08
CA HIS A 37 -21.26 -3.73 -20.98
C HIS A 37 -21.63 -2.75 -19.87
N ALA A 38 -22.87 -2.27 -19.85
CA ALA A 38 -23.34 -1.23 -18.93
C ALA A 38 -23.01 -1.48 -17.44
N TYR A 39 -23.16 -2.72 -16.96
CA TYR A 39 -22.83 -3.08 -15.58
C TYR A 39 -21.34 -2.96 -15.22
N GLY A 40 -20.42 -3.03 -16.20
CA GLY A 40 -18.99 -2.87 -15.98
C GLY A 40 -18.54 -1.43 -16.16
N ALA A 41 -19.10 -0.71 -17.15
CA ALA A 41 -18.75 0.67 -17.44
C ALA A 41 -18.94 1.62 -16.25
N SER A 42 -20.03 1.47 -15.49
CA SER A 42 -20.28 2.31 -14.31
C SER A 42 -19.26 2.03 -13.18
N VAL A 43 -18.86 0.78 -13.00
CA VAL A 43 -17.87 0.38 -11.97
C VAL A 43 -16.46 0.80 -12.38
N ALA A 44 -16.12 0.69 -13.66
CA ALA A 44 -14.85 1.19 -14.21
C ALA A 44 -14.69 2.70 -13.93
N GLU A 45 -15.77 3.47 -14.13
CA GLU A 45 -15.78 4.90 -13.83
C GLU A 45 -15.59 5.18 -12.33
N ALA A 46 -16.20 4.37 -11.46
CA ALA A 46 -16.01 4.50 -10.02
C ALA A 46 -14.56 4.23 -9.58
N VAL A 47 -13.91 3.20 -10.14
CA VAL A 47 -12.49 2.90 -9.88
C VAL A 47 -11.59 4.01 -10.39
N ARG A 48 -11.85 4.55 -11.58
CA ARG A 48 -11.14 5.69 -12.16
C ARG A 48 -11.25 6.93 -11.27
N LYS A 49 -12.47 7.24 -10.82
CA LYS A 49 -12.72 8.35 -9.89
C LYS A 49 -11.97 8.15 -8.56
N ALA A 50 -11.99 6.95 -7.98
CA ALA A 50 -11.25 6.65 -6.76
C ALA A 50 -9.73 6.86 -6.95
N ARG A 51 -9.19 6.48 -8.11
CA ARG A 51 -7.78 6.68 -8.47
C ARG A 51 -7.41 8.16 -8.55
N GLN A 52 -8.25 8.96 -9.22
CA GLN A 52 -8.07 10.42 -9.33
C GLN A 52 -8.17 11.13 -7.97
N GLN A 53 -9.06 10.67 -7.09
CA GLN A 53 -9.15 11.20 -5.73
C GLN A 53 -7.87 10.91 -4.93
N LEU A 54 -7.31 9.71 -5.06
CA LEU A 54 -6.05 9.35 -4.39
C LEU A 54 -4.86 10.12 -4.99
N GLN A 55 -4.79 10.24 -6.32
CA GLN A 55 -3.80 11.06 -7.01
C GLN A 55 -3.80 12.49 -6.46
N ALA A 56 -4.97 13.13 -6.39
CA ALA A 56 -5.11 14.49 -5.87
C ALA A 56 -4.74 14.59 -4.38
N LEU A 57 -5.07 13.56 -3.58
CA LEU A 57 -4.76 13.51 -2.15
C LEU A 57 -3.24 13.47 -1.88
N ILE A 58 -2.49 12.66 -2.63
CA ILE A 58 -1.05 12.48 -2.41
C ILE A 58 -0.18 13.39 -3.27
N GLY A 59 -0.78 14.12 -4.22
CA GLY A 59 -0.06 15.01 -5.13
C GLY A 59 0.71 14.29 -6.24
N ALA A 60 0.24 13.11 -6.68
CA ALA A 60 0.84 12.37 -7.78
C ALA A 60 0.67 13.11 -9.12
N GLY A 61 1.68 13.02 -9.99
CA GLY A 61 1.71 13.74 -11.26
C GLY A 61 0.71 13.16 -12.26
N PHE A 62 0.56 11.84 -12.27
CA PHE A 62 -0.31 11.13 -13.21
C PHE A 62 -1.19 10.07 -12.52
N GLU A 63 -2.33 9.78 -13.14
CA GLU A 63 -3.29 8.80 -12.62
C GLU A 63 -2.70 7.37 -12.62
N ASP A 64 -1.88 7.04 -13.61
CA ASP A 64 -1.24 5.72 -13.79
C ASP A 64 -0.09 5.44 -12.82
N GLU A 65 0.35 6.43 -12.04
CA GLU A 65 1.28 6.23 -10.92
C GLU A 65 0.61 5.57 -9.70
N ILE A 66 -0.73 5.54 -9.66
CA ILE A 66 -1.50 4.95 -8.57
C ILE A 66 -1.82 3.49 -8.92
N ILE A 67 -1.50 2.56 -8.03
CA ILE A 67 -1.96 1.16 -8.09
C ILE A 67 -2.76 0.80 -6.84
N PHE A 68 -3.78 -0.04 -6.98
CA PHE A 68 -4.55 -0.56 -5.85
C PHE A 68 -4.11 -1.99 -5.55
N THR A 69 -3.73 -2.25 -4.31
CA THR A 69 -3.39 -3.58 -3.76
C THR A 69 -4.37 -3.92 -2.64
N SER A 70 -4.25 -5.10 -2.03
CA SER A 70 -5.09 -5.50 -0.90
C SER A 70 -4.73 -4.81 0.43
N GLY A 71 -3.57 -4.15 0.53
CA GLY A 71 -3.16 -3.44 1.75
C GLY A 71 -1.66 -3.13 1.81
N GLY A 72 -1.23 -2.51 2.92
CA GLY A 72 0.15 -2.03 3.10
C GLY A 72 1.23 -3.09 2.87
N THR A 73 1.08 -4.29 3.44
CA THR A 73 2.05 -5.38 3.27
C THR A 73 2.25 -5.80 1.79
N GLU A 74 1.17 -5.85 1.00
CA GLU A 74 1.26 -6.16 -0.43
C GLU A 74 1.87 -5.00 -1.20
N SER A 75 1.52 -3.75 -0.87
CA SER A 75 2.13 -2.56 -1.48
C SER A 75 3.63 -2.49 -1.24
N ASP A 76 4.09 -2.67 0.00
CA ASP A 76 5.51 -2.67 0.36
C ASP A 76 6.26 -3.73 -0.43
N SER A 77 5.69 -4.95 -0.49
CA SER A 77 6.28 -6.06 -1.23
C SER A 77 6.33 -5.80 -2.73
N THR A 78 5.24 -5.28 -3.29
CA THR A 78 5.14 -4.94 -4.72
C THR A 78 6.20 -3.90 -5.08
N ALA A 79 6.32 -2.82 -4.30
CA ALA A 79 7.29 -1.76 -4.57
C ALA A 79 8.74 -2.27 -4.55
N ILE A 80 9.12 -3.03 -3.52
CA ILE A 80 10.49 -3.54 -3.38
C ILE A 80 10.81 -4.59 -4.45
N LEU A 81 9.91 -5.57 -4.65
CA LEU A 81 10.14 -6.65 -5.60
C LEU A 81 10.16 -6.15 -7.05
N SER A 82 9.24 -5.27 -7.42
CA SER A 82 9.22 -4.69 -8.76
C SER A 82 10.47 -3.87 -9.05
N ALA A 83 10.97 -3.08 -8.07
CA ALA A 83 12.19 -2.31 -8.23
C ALA A 83 13.42 -3.19 -8.51
N LEU A 84 13.57 -4.30 -7.77
CA LEU A 84 14.64 -5.27 -8.00
C LEU A 84 14.51 -5.98 -9.36
N GLU A 85 13.28 -6.29 -9.78
CA GLU A 85 13.04 -6.99 -11.04
C GLU A 85 13.37 -6.11 -12.26
N VAL A 86 13.02 -4.82 -12.22
CA VAL A 86 13.29 -3.89 -13.34
C VAL A 86 14.74 -3.39 -13.37
N MET A 87 15.48 -3.51 -12.27
CA MET A 87 16.89 -3.11 -12.15
C MET A 87 17.76 -4.29 -11.67
N PRO A 88 17.97 -5.33 -12.50
CA PRO A 88 18.66 -6.56 -12.08
C PRO A 88 20.12 -6.35 -11.64
N ASP A 89 20.76 -5.28 -12.11
CA ASP A 89 22.13 -4.92 -11.71
C ASP A 89 22.19 -4.22 -10.33
N ARG A 90 21.05 -3.84 -9.74
CA ARG A 90 20.95 -3.24 -8.41
C ARG A 90 20.70 -4.35 -7.38
N THR A 91 21.75 -4.75 -6.68
CA THR A 91 21.72 -5.88 -5.74
C THR A 91 21.79 -5.47 -4.27
N GLU A 92 21.56 -4.18 -3.98
CA GLU A 92 21.61 -3.65 -2.61
C GLU A 92 20.32 -2.89 -2.27
N ILE A 93 19.86 -3.02 -1.02
CA ILE A 93 18.74 -2.28 -0.43
C ILE A 93 19.26 -1.51 0.78
N VAL A 94 18.86 -0.24 0.90
CA VAL A 94 19.05 0.56 2.11
C VAL A 94 17.69 0.75 2.76
N THR A 95 17.57 0.45 4.05
CA THR A 95 16.33 0.56 4.84
C THR A 95 16.64 0.95 6.28
N SER A 96 15.63 1.17 7.13
CA SER A 96 15.83 1.56 8.53
C SER A 96 15.57 0.45 9.53
N ALA A 97 16.11 0.57 10.75
CA ALA A 97 15.87 -0.37 11.84
C ALA A 97 14.43 -0.33 12.39
N VAL A 98 13.65 0.69 12.03
CA VAL A 98 12.31 0.97 12.59
C VAL A 98 11.16 0.75 11.60
N GLU A 99 11.45 0.13 10.46
CA GLU A 99 10.41 -0.23 9.50
C GLU A 99 9.41 -1.24 10.06
N HIS A 100 8.19 -1.24 9.50
CA HIS A 100 7.19 -2.26 9.80
C HIS A 100 7.71 -3.67 9.42
N PRO A 101 7.29 -4.74 10.13
CA PRO A 101 7.70 -6.11 9.79
C PRO A 101 7.43 -6.55 8.34
N ALA A 102 6.50 -5.90 7.63
CA ALA A 102 6.26 -6.15 6.20
C ALA A 102 7.52 -5.89 5.35
N VAL A 103 8.28 -4.84 5.67
CA VAL A 103 9.54 -4.50 4.98
C VAL A 103 10.69 -5.35 5.51
N LEU A 104 10.92 -5.34 6.83
CA LEU A 104 12.09 -6.00 7.43
C LEU A 104 12.14 -7.51 7.14
N LYS A 105 10.99 -8.21 7.21
CA LYS A 105 10.95 -9.65 6.92
C LYS A 105 11.18 -9.94 5.45
N LEU A 106 10.70 -9.08 4.55
CA LEU A 106 10.94 -9.21 3.13
C LEU A 106 12.42 -8.99 2.81
N CYS A 107 13.05 -7.93 3.34
CA CYS A 107 14.47 -7.67 3.16
C CYS A 107 15.33 -8.84 3.67
N ALA A 108 15.07 -9.34 4.88
CA ALA A 108 15.77 -10.50 5.43
C ALA A 108 15.58 -11.78 4.58
N HIS A 109 14.37 -11.96 4.01
CA HIS A 109 14.11 -13.05 3.08
C HIS A 109 14.94 -12.91 1.80
N LEU A 110 14.95 -11.72 1.18
CA LEU A 110 15.68 -11.43 -0.06
C LEU A 110 17.20 -11.56 0.11
N GLU A 111 17.74 -11.13 1.24
CA GLU A 111 19.14 -11.33 1.59
C GLU A 111 19.50 -12.81 1.63
N LYS A 112 18.67 -13.62 2.29
CA LYS A 112 18.89 -15.06 2.42
C LYS A 112 18.70 -15.84 1.12
N THR A 113 17.71 -15.48 0.29
CA THR A 113 17.30 -16.32 -0.85
C THR A 113 17.78 -15.82 -2.21
N ARG A 114 18.04 -14.52 -2.34
CA ARG A 114 18.45 -13.88 -3.60
C ARG A 114 19.81 -13.19 -3.53
N GLY A 115 20.48 -13.21 -2.37
CA GLY A 115 21.80 -12.60 -2.19
C GLY A 115 21.79 -11.07 -2.29
N VAL A 116 20.63 -10.44 -2.07
CA VAL A 116 20.49 -8.98 -2.03
C VAL A 116 21.13 -8.47 -0.73
N LYS A 117 22.10 -7.57 -0.83
CA LYS A 117 22.73 -6.99 0.37
C LYS A 117 21.82 -5.96 1.01
N VAL A 118 21.51 -6.10 2.30
CA VAL A 118 20.63 -5.15 3.00
C VAL A 118 21.44 -4.32 3.99
N HIS A 119 21.36 -3.01 3.86
CA HIS A 119 21.92 -2.05 4.80
C HIS A 119 20.81 -1.50 5.69
N ILE A 120 20.96 -1.67 6.99
CA ILE A 120 19.98 -1.19 7.98
C ILE A 120 20.56 0.03 8.70
N ILE A 121 19.93 1.19 8.48
CA ILE A 121 20.26 2.44 9.15
C ILE A 121 19.72 2.39 10.58
N PRO A 122 20.57 2.58 11.61
CA PRO A 122 20.14 2.57 13.00
C PRO A 122 19.34 3.83 13.36
N VAL A 123 18.79 3.84 14.58
CA VAL A 123 18.10 5.00 15.15
C VAL A 123 18.69 5.42 16.48
N ASP A 124 18.53 6.70 16.81
CA ASP A 124 18.84 7.22 18.13
C ASP A 124 17.81 6.80 19.20
N HIS A 125 18.04 7.22 20.44
CA HIS A 125 17.15 6.95 21.58
C HIS A 125 15.77 7.63 21.48
N HIS A 126 15.56 8.52 20.51
CA HIS A 126 14.26 9.13 20.18
C HIS A 126 13.58 8.45 18.98
N GLY A 127 14.20 7.41 18.40
CA GLY A 127 13.69 6.72 17.22
C GLY A 127 13.92 7.48 15.91
N ARG A 128 14.85 8.44 15.87
CA ARG A 128 15.22 9.18 14.66
C ARG A 128 16.34 8.46 13.93
N LEU A 129 16.32 8.48 12.60
CA LEU A 129 17.38 7.88 11.79
C LEU A 129 18.72 8.54 12.08
N ASP A 130 19.76 7.73 12.19
CA ASP A 130 21.14 8.19 12.14
C ASP A 130 21.48 8.57 10.70
N LEU A 131 21.87 9.82 10.46
CA LEU A 131 22.10 10.37 9.12
C LEU A 131 23.59 10.52 8.77
N ASP A 132 24.49 10.28 9.74
CA ASP A 132 25.95 10.33 9.56
C ASP A 132 26.51 8.96 9.12
#